data_AF-A0A8H7NCX7-F1
#
_entry.id   AF-A0A8H7NCX7-F1
#
_cell.length_a   1.000
_cell.length_b   1.000
_cell.length_c   1.000
_cell.angle_alpha   90.00
_cell.angle_beta   90.00
_cell.angle_gamma   90.00
#
_symmetry.space_group_name_H-M   'P 1'
#
loop_
_entity.id
_entity.type
_entity.pdbx_description
1 polymer ?
#
loop_
_entity_poly.entity_id
_entity_poly.type
_entity_poly.pdbx_seq_one_letter_code
_entity_poly.pdbx_strand_id
1 'polypeptide(L)'
;MSYDIRARALQKIASLSATAPSPLDRSDLDRLCRACHTGAKSREYTNGAGSTTSVGKIPMTIREFEVLLALCKTSPNIQSAQSAQRLSYQLKPYMQEAPFQTFVPSPFFRKVDPSPTEVLTFHVTGALLALGLNYTDLQDGVSDCISGFLQTCSKVTDGVLAPRLGGGDNFHLSDAIRTATVVLALLGFMDAVSAQADFWRPAGRLHLAEKIRTLISEPFLVAVETALSTIRNSESQDREVKEWRRLIRHYAYLDRPLGAMLLQRTFMWLVVSSTSLMIADGPALRDNHILDLLMADSENLALGSFKHREEDFSSIEVYAALATEQINSVEADSDFVVRIGTSSQQTLAYGVKSAALIAYLNCSLLNEDAADVETLLTWLQETLEDPFQMADDTLAPVVLKSLALVCQISPSSASAVSRILPRFLVQSAPTEPQLGSHRRAWPLCSNYCQRML
;
A
#
# COMPACT_ATOMS: atom_id res chain seq x y z
N MET A 1 -19.29 13.00 17.93
CA MET A 1 -18.99 12.06 19.04
C MET A 1 -19.83 10.76 19.02
N SER A 2 -20.95 10.63 18.28
CA SER A 2 -21.76 9.39 18.26
C SER A 2 -21.33 8.29 17.25
N TYR A 3 -20.60 8.66 16.18
CA TYR A 3 -20.13 7.73 15.12
C TYR A 3 -19.21 6.64 15.67
N ASP A 4 -18.36 7.01 16.63
CA ASP A 4 -17.41 6.10 17.23
C ASP A 4 -18.09 5.04 18.11
N ILE A 5 -19.26 5.34 18.68
CA ILE A 5 -19.89 4.45 19.67
C ILE A 5 -20.38 3.17 19.01
N ARG A 6 -21.04 3.25 17.84
CA ARG A 6 -21.54 2.06 17.14
C ARG A 6 -20.40 1.23 16.57
N ALA A 7 -19.47 1.86 15.86
CA ALA A 7 -18.33 1.16 15.28
C ALA A 7 -17.47 0.48 16.35
N ARG A 8 -17.17 1.18 17.46
CA ARG A 8 -16.46 0.60 18.62
C ARG A 8 -17.26 -0.51 19.30
N ALA A 9 -18.58 -0.36 19.43
CA ALA A 9 -19.42 -1.42 19.99
C ALA A 9 -19.41 -2.68 19.12
N LEU A 10 -19.54 -2.54 17.79
CA LEU A 10 -19.46 -3.65 16.85
C LEU A 10 -18.08 -4.32 16.91
N GLN A 11 -17.00 -3.53 16.93
CA GLN A 11 -15.64 -4.06 17.08
C GLN A 11 -15.46 -4.82 18.40
N LYS A 12 -15.98 -4.29 19.51
CA LYS A 12 -15.92 -4.95 20.82
C LYS A 12 -16.74 -6.23 20.87
N ILE A 13 -17.92 -6.26 20.26
CA ILE A 13 -18.75 -7.47 20.16
C ILE A 13 -18.02 -8.53 19.34
N ALA A 14 -17.47 -8.15 18.18
CA ALA A 14 -16.73 -9.04 17.32
C ALA A 14 -15.49 -9.62 18.03
N SER A 15 -14.72 -8.78 18.75
CA SER A 15 -13.51 -9.22 19.44
C SER A 15 -13.79 -10.18 20.60
N LEU A 16 -14.84 -9.92 21.38
CA LEU A 16 -15.30 -10.83 22.44
C LEU A 16 -15.83 -12.14 21.86
N SER A 17 -16.45 -12.10 20.70
CA SER A 17 -17.00 -13.29 20.04
C SER A 17 -15.92 -14.16 19.40
N ALA A 18 -14.85 -13.56 18.89
CA ALA A 18 -13.72 -14.27 18.28
C ALA A 18 -12.91 -15.11 19.29
N THR A 19 -12.92 -14.71 20.57
CA THR A 19 -12.17 -15.33 21.67
C THR A 19 -13.01 -16.26 22.55
N ALA A 20 -14.34 -16.30 22.37
CA ALA A 20 -15.22 -17.12 23.18
C ALA A 20 -15.23 -18.59 22.71
N PRO A 21 -15.14 -19.58 23.62
CA PRO A 21 -15.15 -21.02 23.27
C PRO A 21 -16.53 -21.58 22.87
N SER A 22 -17.51 -20.71 22.57
CA SER A 22 -18.87 -21.15 22.26
C SER A 22 -18.96 -21.74 20.84
N PRO A 23 -19.70 -22.85 20.63
CA PRO A 23 -19.97 -23.37 19.29
C PRO A 23 -20.63 -22.30 18.42
N LEU A 24 -20.17 -22.20 17.17
CA LEU A 24 -20.38 -21.07 16.28
C LEU A 24 -21.84 -20.84 15.87
N ASP A 25 -22.66 -21.90 15.83
CA ASP A 25 -24.03 -21.83 15.33
C ASP A 25 -24.99 -20.96 16.18
N ARG A 26 -24.49 -20.40 17.30
CA ARG A 26 -25.18 -19.40 18.13
C ARG A 26 -24.31 -18.20 18.53
N SER A 27 -23.11 -18.04 17.98
CA SER A 27 -22.22 -16.95 18.38
C SER A 27 -22.66 -15.61 17.78
N ASP A 28 -22.36 -14.52 18.48
CA ASP A 28 -22.61 -13.17 17.95
C ASP A 28 -21.74 -12.88 16.72
N LEU A 29 -20.63 -13.61 16.52
CA LEU A 29 -19.85 -13.60 15.28
C LEU A 29 -20.70 -14.09 14.10
N ASP A 30 -21.42 -15.20 14.22
CA ASP A 30 -22.30 -15.70 13.15
C ASP A 30 -23.42 -14.70 12.82
N ARG A 31 -23.94 -13.98 13.82
CA ARG A 31 -24.93 -12.91 13.61
C ARG A 31 -24.35 -11.72 12.85
N LEU A 32 -23.12 -11.32 13.14
CA LEU A 32 -22.42 -10.25 12.41
C LEU A 32 -22.14 -10.69 10.97
N CYS A 33 -21.65 -11.91 10.80
CA CYS A 33 -21.44 -12.56 9.51
C CYS A 33 -22.72 -12.58 8.64
N ARG A 34 -23.90 -12.81 9.24
CA ARG A 34 -25.19 -12.75 8.53
C ARG A 34 -25.66 -11.32 8.21
N ALA A 35 -25.13 -10.31 8.88
CA ALA A 35 -25.45 -8.91 8.61
C ALA A 35 -24.69 -8.35 7.40
N CYS A 36 -23.65 -9.04 6.95
CA CYS A 36 -22.98 -8.79 5.67
C CYS A 36 -23.75 -9.48 4.53
N HIS A 37 -23.93 -8.80 3.39
CA HIS A 37 -24.58 -9.38 2.23
C HIS A 37 -23.65 -10.38 1.51
N THR A 38 -23.56 -11.61 2.00
CA THR A 38 -23.05 -12.70 1.17
C THR A 38 -24.18 -13.26 0.34
N GLY A 39 -24.48 -12.61 -0.79
CA GLY A 39 -25.35 -13.13 -1.85
C GLY A 39 -26.53 -13.95 -1.31
N ALA A 40 -27.32 -13.35 -0.42
CA ALA A 40 -28.49 -14.02 0.12
C ALA A 40 -29.33 -14.43 -1.09
N LYS A 41 -29.47 -15.75 -1.26
CA LYS A 41 -30.39 -16.38 -2.20
C LYS A 41 -31.66 -15.54 -2.22
N SER A 42 -31.86 -14.77 -3.29
CA SER A 42 -33.15 -14.12 -3.50
C SER A 42 -34.14 -15.26 -3.50
N ARG A 43 -35.01 -15.28 -2.51
CA ARG A 43 -36.15 -16.19 -2.45
C ARG A 43 -37.21 -15.59 -3.38
N GLU A 44 -36.84 -15.35 -4.64
CA GLU A 44 -37.74 -14.97 -5.70
C GLU A 44 -38.10 -16.23 -6.45
N TYR A 45 -39.36 -16.63 -6.26
CA TYR A 45 -40.04 -17.57 -7.13
C TYR A 45 -40.19 -16.95 -8.53
N THR A 46 -39.15 -17.00 -9.34
CA THR A 46 -39.24 -16.72 -10.78
C THR A 46 -38.38 -17.70 -11.55
N ASN A 47 -39.06 -18.52 -12.36
CA ASN A 47 -38.47 -19.52 -13.23
C ASN A 47 -37.51 -18.89 -14.26
N GLY A 48 -36.31 -19.45 -14.39
CA GLY A 48 -35.45 -19.32 -15.57
C GLY A 48 -34.27 -18.34 -15.45
N ALA A 49 -33.05 -18.89 -15.62
CA ALA A 49 -31.73 -18.24 -15.63
C ALA A 49 -31.20 -17.73 -14.28
N GLY A 50 -30.30 -18.51 -13.67
CA GLY A 50 -29.59 -18.15 -12.44
C GLY A 50 -28.68 -16.94 -12.62
N SER A 51 -29.17 -15.76 -12.23
CA SER A 51 -28.35 -14.58 -12.04
C SER A 51 -27.90 -14.54 -10.58
N THR A 52 -26.64 -14.88 -10.32
CA THR A 52 -25.99 -14.54 -9.06
C THR A 52 -25.88 -13.02 -9.00
N THR A 53 -26.65 -12.38 -8.13
CA THR A 53 -26.53 -10.93 -7.90
C THR A 53 -25.17 -10.64 -7.24
N SER A 54 -24.24 -10.12 -8.05
CA SER A 54 -22.93 -9.61 -7.64
C SER A 54 -23.07 -8.60 -6.49
N VAL A 55 -22.27 -8.74 -5.43
CA VAL A 55 -22.25 -7.85 -4.24
C VAL A 55 -21.87 -6.42 -4.63
N GLY A 56 -20.99 -6.24 -5.63
CA GLY A 56 -20.57 -4.95 -6.16
C GLY A 56 -21.67 -4.18 -6.91
N LYS A 57 -22.72 -4.88 -7.38
CA LYS A 57 -23.90 -4.22 -8.01
C LYS A 57 -24.85 -3.61 -6.98
N ILE A 58 -24.76 -4.00 -5.72
CA ILE A 58 -25.57 -3.47 -4.64
C ILE A 58 -24.75 -2.41 -3.90
N PRO A 59 -25.19 -1.15 -3.87
CA PRO A 59 -24.48 -0.11 -3.12
C PRO A 59 -24.38 -0.49 -1.64
N MET A 60 -23.16 -0.50 -1.10
CA MET A 60 -22.89 -0.90 0.28
C MET A 60 -23.40 0.16 1.25
N THR A 61 -24.14 -0.28 2.27
CA THR A 61 -24.61 0.62 3.33
C THR A 61 -23.50 0.90 4.34
N ILE A 62 -23.56 2.05 5.03
CA ILE A 62 -22.60 2.35 6.10
C ILE A 62 -22.62 1.31 7.23
N ARG A 63 -23.78 0.72 7.51
CA ARG A 63 -23.91 -0.32 8.54
C ARG A 63 -23.17 -1.58 8.15
N GLU A 64 -23.35 -2.03 6.91
CA GLU A 64 -22.64 -3.19 6.37
C GLU A 64 -21.13 -2.95 6.36
N PHE A 65 -20.69 -1.77 5.92
CA PHE A 65 -19.29 -1.38 5.95
C PHE A 65 -18.71 -1.44 7.37
N GLU A 66 -19.39 -0.87 8.37
CA GLU A 66 -18.95 -0.90 9.78
C GLU A 66 -18.86 -2.32 10.34
N VAL A 67 -19.81 -3.20 10.00
CA VAL A 67 -19.79 -4.62 10.40
C VAL A 67 -18.62 -5.34 9.73
N LEU A 68 -18.43 -5.15 8.43
CA LEU A 68 -17.35 -5.76 7.67
C LEU A 68 -15.97 -5.35 8.22
N LEU A 69 -15.77 -4.07 8.52
CA LEU A 69 -14.54 -3.59 9.14
C LEU A 69 -14.33 -4.17 10.55
N ALA A 70 -15.40 -4.32 11.34
CA ALA A 70 -15.31 -4.95 12.65
C ALA A 70 -14.87 -6.41 12.53
N LEU A 71 -15.45 -7.17 11.59
CA LEU A 71 -15.06 -8.56 11.31
C LEU A 71 -13.59 -8.66 10.86
N CYS A 72 -13.17 -7.79 9.94
CA CYS A 72 -11.79 -7.77 9.44
C CYS A 72 -10.78 -7.50 10.56
N LYS A 73 -11.04 -6.55 11.45
CA LYS A 73 -10.16 -6.26 12.60
C LYS A 73 -10.07 -7.38 13.62
N THR A 74 -11.03 -8.29 13.61
CA THR A 74 -11.06 -9.43 14.55
C THR A 74 -10.50 -10.71 13.97
N SER A 75 -10.27 -10.76 12.65
CA SER A 75 -9.74 -11.95 11.99
C SER A 75 -8.41 -12.49 12.57
N PRO A 76 -7.42 -11.67 13.01
CA PRO A 76 -6.19 -12.22 13.58
C PRO A 76 -6.42 -12.92 14.94
N ASN A 77 -7.52 -12.61 15.63
CA ASN A 77 -7.83 -13.11 16.97
C ASN A 77 -8.81 -14.29 16.98
N ILE A 78 -9.23 -14.78 15.81
CA ILE A 78 -10.09 -15.95 15.71
C ILE A 78 -9.29 -17.18 16.12
N GLN A 79 -9.87 -18.00 17.00
CA GLN A 79 -9.23 -19.23 17.50
C GLN A 79 -9.77 -20.51 16.83
N SER A 80 -10.99 -20.47 16.30
CA SER A 80 -11.64 -21.64 15.69
C SER A 80 -11.46 -21.70 14.17
N ALA A 81 -10.91 -22.81 13.67
CA ALA A 81 -10.70 -23.07 12.24
C ALA A 81 -12.01 -23.01 11.43
N GLN A 82 -13.12 -23.51 11.97
CA GLN A 82 -14.43 -23.44 11.32
C GLN A 82 -14.89 -21.98 11.15
N SER A 83 -14.61 -21.14 12.15
CA SER A 83 -14.97 -19.71 12.13
C SER A 83 -14.12 -18.95 11.13
N ALA A 84 -12.83 -19.25 11.08
CA ALA A 84 -11.89 -18.71 10.13
C ALA A 84 -12.28 -19.06 8.68
N GLN A 85 -12.65 -20.32 8.43
CA GLN A 85 -13.10 -20.77 7.11
C GLN A 85 -14.39 -20.06 6.68
N ARG A 86 -15.39 -19.95 7.57
CA ARG A 86 -16.64 -19.22 7.27
C ARG A 86 -16.33 -17.75 7.00
N LEU A 87 -15.56 -17.08 7.85
CA LEU A 87 -15.23 -15.67 7.64
C LEU A 87 -14.46 -15.46 6.33
N SER A 88 -13.47 -16.30 6.02
CA SER A 88 -12.75 -16.25 4.75
C SER A 88 -13.71 -16.35 3.56
N TYR A 89 -14.65 -17.30 3.57
CA TYR A 89 -15.66 -17.43 2.52
C TYR A 89 -16.52 -16.17 2.36
N GLN A 90 -16.81 -15.47 3.46
CA GLN A 90 -17.59 -14.23 3.41
C GLN A 90 -16.80 -13.01 2.94
N LEU A 91 -15.51 -12.95 3.22
CA LEU A 91 -14.64 -11.83 2.84
C LEU A 91 -14.23 -11.89 1.35
N LYS A 92 -14.05 -13.09 0.79
CA LYS A 92 -13.60 -13.28 -0.60
C LYS A 92 -14.44 -12.51 -1.64
N PRO A 93 -15.78 -12.53 -1.63
CA PRO A 93 -16.59 -11.75 -2.57
C PRO A 93 -16.33 -10.24 -2.50
N TYR A 94 -16.22 -9.68 -1.28
CA TYR A 94 -15.90 -8.26 -1.11
C TYR A 94 -14.54 -7.90 -1.70
N MET A 95 -13.56 -8.80 -1.61
CA MET A 95 -12.26 -8.59 -2.23
C MET A 95 -12.35 -8.55 -3.77
N GLN A 96 -13.02 -9.52 -4.38
CA GLN A 96 -13.12 -9.61 -5.85
C GLN A 96 -13.87 -8.42 -6.46
N GLU A 97 -14.86 -7.90 -5.74
CA GLU A 97 -15.76 -6.87 -6.25
C GLU A 97 -15.44 -5.46 -5.76
N ALA A 98 -14.40 -5.30 -4.93
CA ALA A 98 -13.95 -4.00 -4.44
C ALA A 98 -13.68 -2.96 -5.55
N PRO A 99 -13.09 -3.30 -6.71
CA PRO A 99 -12.90 -2.34 -7.81
C PRO A 99 -14.21 -1.80 -8.41
N PHE A 100 -15.33 -2.45 -8.14
CA PHE A 100 -16.66 -2.10 -8.65
C PHE A 100 -17.63 -1.67 -7.55
N GLN A 101 -17.21 -1.73 -6.28
CA GLN A 101 -18.09 -1.49 -5.15
C GLN A 101 -18.51 -0.03 -5.09
N THR A 102 -19.82 0.19 -5.15
CA THR A 102 -20.42 1.51 -4.91
C THR A 102 -20.91 1.62 -3.48
N PHE A 103 -21.05 2.85 -2.96
CA PHE A 103 -21.50 3.10 -1.58
C PHE A 103 -22.80 3.90 -1.58
N VAL A 104 -23.73 3.55 -0.70
CA VAL A 104 -24.96 4.32 -0.51
C VAL A 104 -24.58 5.74 -0.07
N PRO A 105 -25.08 6.79 -0.76
CA PRO A 105 -24.73 8.16 -0.41
C PRO A 105 -25.11 8.48 1.04
N SER A 106 -24.09 8.68 1.87
CA SER A 106 -24.26 8.88 3.31
C SER A 106 -23.21 9.84 3.85
N PRO A 107 -23.59 10.82 4.71
CA PRO A 107 -22.62 11.73 5.33
C PRO A 107 -21.62 11.00 6.23
N PHE A 108 -21.92 9.77 6.65
CA PHE A 108 -21.03 8.97 7.49
C PHE A 108 -19.81 8.45 6.74
N PHE A 109 -19.93 8.16 5.44
CA PHE A 109 -18.78 7.76 4.61
C PHE A 109 -17.76 8.89 4.46
N ARG A 110 -18.16 10.16 4.66
CA ARG A 110 -17.22 11.30 4.65
C ARG A 110 -16.24 11.30 5.83
N LYS A 111 -16.49 10.48 6.86
CA LYS A 111 -15.64 10.34 8.04
C LYS A 111 -14.66 9.16 7.94
N VAL A 112 -14.78 8.37 6.87
CA VAL A 112 -13.86 7.26 6.60
C VAL A 112 -12.66 7.85 5.88
N ASP A 113 -11.49 7.63 6.46
CA ASP A 113 -10.21 8.22 6.03
C ASP A 113 -9.26 7.10 5.59
N PRO A 114 -8.57 7.20 4.44
CA PRO A 114 -8.64 8.29 3.45
C PRO A 114 -9.82 8.17 2.47
N SER A 115 -10.33 6.95 2.22
CA SER A 115 -11.56 6.72 1.46
C SER A 115 -12.23 5.39 1.83
N PRO A 116 -13.55 5.25 1.63
CA PRO A 116 -14.24 3.97 1.84
C PRO A 116 -13.67 2.82 1.02
N THR A 117 -13.31 3.05 -0.24
CA THR A 117 -12.77 2.02 -1.13
C THR A 117 -11.39 1.54 -0.68
N GLU A 118 -10.49 2.48 -0.36
CA GLU A 118 -9.13 2.14 0.11
C GLU A 118 -9.18 1.41 1.47
N VAL A 119 -10.00 1.90 2.41
CA VAL A 119 -10.15 1.28 3.73
C VAL A 119 -10.78 -0.12 3.61
N LEU A 120 -11.72 -0.31 2.68
CA LEU A 120 -12.32 -1.61 2.40
C LEU A 120 -11.26 -2.61 1.93
N THR A 121 -10.51 -2.27 0.86
CA THR A 121 -9.52 -3.19 0.30
C THR A 121 -8.39 -3.47 1.28
N PHE A 122 -7.93 -2.46 2.02
CA PHE A 122 -6.92 -2.63 3.05
C PHE A 122 -7.35 -3.65 4.12
N HIS A 123 -8.51 -3.44 4.74
CA HIS A 123 -8.95 -4.30 5.83
C HIS A 123 -9.36 -5.69 5.37
N VAL A 124 -10.02 -5.82 4.20
CA VAL A 124 -10.40 -7.14 3.66
C VAL A 124 -9.16 -7.95 3.27
N THR A 125 -8.19 -7.32 2.59
CA THR A 125 -6.93 -7.99 2.21
C THR A 125 -6.16 -8.43 3.44
N GLY A 126 -5.91 -7.52 4.39
CA GLY A 126 -5.16 -7.85 5.60
C GLY A 126 -5.87 -8.87 6.48
N ALA A 127 -7.22 -8.88 6.49
CA ALA A 127 -7.97 -9.89 7.21
C ALA A 127 -7.84 -11.28 6.57
N LEU A 128 -7.92 -11.37 5.24
CA LEU A 128 -7.73 -12.62 4.51
C LEU A 128 -6.30 -13.17 4.70
N LEU A 129 -5.29 -12.30 4.61
CA LEU A 129 -3.90 -12.65 4.84
C LEU A 129 -3.65 -13.15 6.26
N ALA A 130 -4.18 -12.46 7.28
CA ALA A 130 -4.08 -12.90 8.67
C ALA A 130 -4.74 -14.27 8.90
N LEU A 131 -5.90 -14.53 8.29
CA LEU A 131 -6.54 -15.85 8.34
C LEU A 131 -5.69 -16.93 7.66
N GLY A 132 -5.10 -16.62 6.50
CA GLY A 132 -4.23 -17.55 5.77
C GLY A 132 -2.91 -17.83 6.48
N LEU A 133 -2.37 -16.85 7.22
CA LEU A 133 -1.19 -17.02 8.09
C LEU A 133 -1.50 -17.92 9.29
N ASN A 134 -2.66 -17.75 9.93
CA ASN A 134 -3.04 -18.48 11.14
C ASN A 134 -3.59 -19.89 10.85
N TYR A 135 -4.10 -20.14 9.64
CA TYR A 135 -4.73 -21.40 9.25
C TYR A 135 -4.23 -21.86 7.89
N THR A 136 -3.34 -22.87 7.90
CA THR A 136 -2.69 -23.41 6.69
C THR A 136 -3.67 -23.87 5.62
N ASP A 137 -4.81 -24.45 6.01
CA ASP A 137 -5.86 -24.93 5.09
C ASP A 137 -6.51 -23.79 4.28
N LEU A 138 -6.36 -22.54 4.73
CA LEU A 138 -6.88 -21.35 4.05
C LEU A 138 -5.84 -20.67 3.16
N GLN A 139 -4.55 -20.99 3.30
CA GLN A 139 -3.46 -20.29 2.64
C GLN A 139 -3.62 -20.26 1.11
N ASP A 140 -3.77 -21.43 0.49
CA ASP A 140 -3.93 -21.53 -0.97
C ASP A 140 -5.18 -20.78 -1.45
N GLY A 141 -6.30 -20.98 -0.77
CA GLY A 141 -7.56 -20.32 -1.13
C GLY A 141 -7.54 -18.80 -0.95
N VAL A 142 -6.70 -18.27 -0.05
CA VAL A 142 -6.46 -16.83 0.12
C VAL A 142 -5.53 -16.31 -0.98
N SER A 143 -4.45 -17.04 -1.28
CA SER A 143 -3.52 -16.72 -2.37
C SER A 143 -4.23 -16.66 -3.73
N ASP A 144 -5.14 -17.60 -4.01
CA ASP A 144 -5.99 -17.62 -5.19
C ASP A 144 -6.92 -16.42 -5.25
N CYS A 145 -7.49 -16.02 -4.11
CA CYS A 145 -8.36 -14.85 -4.03
C CYS A 145 -7.59 -13.57 -4.36
N ILE A 146 -6.40 -13.40 -3.80
CA ILE A 146 -5.53 -12.24 -4.06
C ILE A 146 -5.11 -12.22 -5.54
N SER A 147 -4.74 -13.38 -6.08
CA SER A 147 -4.40 -13.54 -7.49
C SER A 147 -5.57 -13.19 -8.43
N GLY A 148 -6.80 -13.58 -8.05
CA GLY A 148 -8.03 -13.25 -8.77
C GLY A 148 -8.39 -11.77 -8.70
N PHE A 149 -8.13 -11.09 -7.58
CA PHE A 149 -8.31 -9.64 -7.47
C PHE A 149 -7.38 -8.89 -8.43
N LEU A 150 -6.10 -9.26 -8.50
CA LEU A 150 -5.15 -8.66 -9.44
C LEU A 150 -5.53 -8.90 -10.90
N GLN A 151 -6.01 -10.11 -11.23
CA GLN A 151 -6.55 -10.40 -12.56
C GLN A 151 -7.77 -9.54 -12.89
N THR A 152 -8.64 -9.31 -11.91
CA THR A 152 -9.81 -8.43 -12.06
C THR A 152 -9.36 -6.99 -12.32
N CYS A 153 -8.42 -6.47 -11.54
CA CYS A 153 -7.88 -5.11 -11.75
C CYS A 153 -7.21 -4.97 -13.13
N SER A 154 -6.39 -5.96 -13.54
CA SER A 154 -5.77 -5.99 -14.87
C SER A 154 -6.81 -5.94 -15.99
N LYS A 155 -7.88 -6.74 -15.92
CA LYS A 155 -8.98 -6.68 -16.92
C LYS A 155 -9.66 -5.32 -16.99
N VAL A 156 -9.80 -4.63 -15.85
CA VAL A 156 -10.38 -3.28 -15.81
C VAL A 156 -9.42 -2.29 -16.47
N THR A 157 -8.13 -2.37 -16.13
CA THR A 157 -7.06 -1.55 -16.71
C THR A 157 -6.98 -1.72 -18.22
N ASP A 158 -6.98 -2.96 -18.73
CA ASP A 158 -6.96 -3.24 -20.18
C ASP A 158 -8.18 -2.63 -20.88
N GLY A 159 -9.35 -2.69 -20.23
CA GLY A 159 -10.56 -2.04 -20.72
C GLY A 159 -10.43 -0.53 -20.84
N VAL A 160 -9.72 0.13 -19.91
CA VAL A 160 -9.47 1.58 -19.92
C VAL A 160 -8.47 1.96 -21.01
N LEU A 161 -7.47 1.13 -21.26
CA LEU A 161 -6.41 1.38 -22.25
C LEU A 161 -6.83 1.09 -23.70
N ALA A 162 -7.87 0.30 -23.93
CA ALA A 162 -8.36 -0.01 -25.27
C ALA A 162 -8.81 1.26 -26.04
N PRO A 163 -8.40 1.47 -27.31
CA PRO A 163 -8.85 2.60 -28.12
C PRO A 163 -10.36 2.59 -28.28
N ARG A 164 -11.06 3.63 -27.81
CA ARG A 164 -12.52 3.70 -27.89
C ARG A 164 -12.98 4.71 -28.94
N LEU A 165 -13.73 4.22 -29.94
CA LEU A 165 -14.33 5.03 -31.00
C LEU A 165 -15.68 5.59 -30.54
N GLY A 166 -15.81 6.91 -30.42
CA GLY A 166 -17.10 7.62 -30.48
C GLY A 166 -17.95 7.70 -29.20
N GLY A 167 -17.36 8.04 -28.05
CA GLY A 167 -18.10 8.37 -26.82
C GLY A 167 -18.33 9.88 -26.64
N GLY A 168 -19.49 10.30 -26.12
CA GLY A 168 -19.71 11.68 -25.65
C GLY A 168 -19.08 11.95 -24.27
N ASP A 169 -19.00 13.20 -23.83
CA ASP A 169 -18.29 13.62 -22.59
C ASP A 169 -18.68 12.85 -21.32
N ASN A 170 -19.95 12.46 -21.17
CA ASN A 170 -20.42 11.67 -20.01
C ASN A 170 -19.82 10.26 -19.96
N PHE A 171 -19.50 9.68 -21.12
CA PHE A 171 -18.88 8.35 -21.20
C PHE A 171 -17.43 8.41 -20.70
N HIS A 172 -16.69 9.44 -21.09
CA HIS A 172 -15.32 9.69 -20.62
C HIS A 172 -15.25 9.91 -19.11
N LEU A 173 -16.26 10.57 -18.52
CA LEU A 173 -16.32 10.81 -17.08
C LEU A 173 -16.60 9.54 -16.26
N SER A 174 -17.49 8.68 -16.74
CA SER A 174 -17.76 7.38 -16.11
C SER A 174 -16.52 6.48 -16.14
N ASP A 175 -15.81 6.43 -17.26
CA ASP A 175 -14.56 5.67 -17.38
C ASP A 175 -13.48 6.25 -16.45
N ALA A 176 -13.37 7.58 -16.34
CA ALA A 176 -12.44 8.23 -15.43
C ALA A 176 -12.73 7.90 -13.95
N ILE A 177 -14.00 7.91 -13.53
CA ILE A 177 -14.42 7.51 -12.19
C ILE A 177 -14.07 6.05 -11.91
N ARG A 178 -14.30 5.17 -12.90
CA ARG A 178 -13.94 3.75 -12.79
C ARG A 178 -12.44 3.56 -12.61
N THR A 179 -11.62 4.24 -13.41
CA THR A 179 -10.15 4.22 -13.28
C THR A 179 -9.74 4.67 -11.88
N ALA A 180 -10.26 5.80 -11.40
CA ALA A 180 -9.95 6.32 -10.07
C ALA A 180 -10.39 5.36 -8.94
N THR A 181 -11.50 4.63 -9.12
CA THR A 181 -11.96 3.61 -8.16
C THR A 181 -10.99 2.44 -8.07
N VAL A 182 -10.48 1.96 -9.22
CA VAL A 182 -9.45 0.91 -9.26
C VAL A 182 -8.18 1.37 -8.56
N VAL A 183 -7.75 2.62 -8.77
CA VAL A 183 -6.59 3.20 -8.08
C VAL A 183 -6.76 3.13 -6.57
N LEU A 184 -7.89 3.59 -6.02
CA LEU A 184 -8.15 3.53 -4.58
C LEU A 184 -8.17 2.09 -4.05
N ALA A 185 -8.74 1.16 -4.82
CA ALA A 185 -8.76 -0.25 -4.46
C ALA A 185 -7.35 -0.84 -4.40
N LEU A 186 -6.51 -0.53 -5.40
CA LEU A 186 -5.11 -0.94 -5.47
C LEU A 186 -4.26 -0.36 -4.36
N LEU A 187 -4.46 0.91 -3.98
CA LEU A 187 -3.74 1.55 -2.87
C LEU A 187 -3.93 0.76 -1.57
N GLY A 188 -5.19 0.51 -1.19
CA GLY A 188 -5.48 -0.23 0.05
C GLY A 188 -5.01 -1.67 -0.01
N PHE A 189 -5.10 -2.32 -1.18
CA PHE A 189 -4.55 -3.65 -1.39
C PHE A 189 -3.02 -3.68 -1.21
N MET A 190 -2.29 -2.77 -1.86
CA MET A 190 -0.83 -2.70 -1.79
C MET A 190 -0.32 -2.40 -0.37
N ASP A 191 -1.00 -1.49 0.34
CA ASP A 191 -0.69 -1.18 1.73
C ASP A 191 -0.90 -2.41 2.65
N ALA A 192 -1.90 -3.25 2.37
CA ALA A 192 -2.13 -4.47 3.16
C ALA A 192 -1.14 -5.60 2.82
N VAL A 193 -0.81 -5.82 1.55
CA VAL A 193 0.15 -6.87 1.16
C VAL A 193 1.59 -6.52 1.54
N SER A 194 1.96 -5.24 1.56
CA SER A 194 3.28 -4.81 2.06
C SER A 194 3.38 -5.04 3.56
N ALA A 195 2.34 -4.70 4.32
CA ALA A 195 2.26 -4.91 5.77
C ALA A 195 2.35 -6.40 6.19
N GLN A 196 1.87 -7.32 5.36
CA GLN A 196 1.86 -8.76 5.62
C GLN A 196 2.58 -9.54 4.52
N ALA A 197 3.71 -9.00 4.05
CA ALA A 197 4.52 -9.62 3.00
C ALA A 197 5.07 -11.00 3.43
N ASP A 198 5.13 -11.27 4.74
CA ASP A 198 5.52 -12.55 5.34
C ASP A 198 4.54 -13.71 5.05
N PHE A 199 3.35 -13.42 4.51
CA PHE A 199 2.40 -14.45 4.05
C PHE A 199 2.94 -15.31 2.91
N TRP A 200 3.75 -14.74 2.01
CA TRP A 200 4.35 -15.47 0.90
C TRP A 200 5.80 -15.85 1.18
N ARG A 201 6.20 -17.00 0.60
CA ARG A 201 7.60 -17.38 0.43
C ARG A 201 8.30 -16.42 -0.55
N PRO A 202 9.65 -16.34 -0.57
CA PRO A 202 10.40 -15.41 -1.42
C PRO A 202 9.96 -15.38 -2.89
N ALA A 203 9.85 -16.55 -3.54
CA ALA A 203 9.39 -16.65 -4.93
C ALA A 203 7.95 -16.13 -5.13
N GLY A 204 7.06 -16.35 -4.15
CA GLY A 204 5.69 -15.84 -4.20
C GLY A 204 5.62 -14.33 -4.03
N ARG A 205 6.47 -13.75 -3.18
CA ARG A 205 6.62 -12.30 -3.03
C ARG A 205 7.10 -11.66 -4.32
N LEU A 206 8.08 -12.27 -4.98
CA LEU A 206 8.63 -11.79 -6.25
C LEU A 206 7.56 -11.81 -7.34
N HIS A 207 6.87 -12.94 -7.50
CA HIS A 207 5.80 -13.06 -8.47
C HIS A 207 4.67 -12.04 -8.25
N LEU A 208 4.33 -11.76 -6.99
CA LEU A 208 3.36 -10.73 -6.64
C LEU A 208 3.86 -9.33 -7.06
N ALA A 209 5.11 -8.99 -6.75
CA ALA A 209 5.71 -7.71 -7.11
C ALA A 209 5.74 -7.51 -8.64
N GLU A 210 6.17 -8.52 -9.41
CA GLU A 210 6.16 -8.49 -10.88
C GLU A 210 4.75 -8.31 -11.45
N LYS A 211 3.76 -9.03 -10.89
CA LYS A 211 2.37 -8.93 -11.34
C LYS A 211 1.77 -7.55 -11.04
N ILE A 212 2.12 -6.93 -9.92
CA ILE A 212 1.69 -5.56 -9.63
C ILE A 212 2.44 -4.57 -10.53
N ARG A 213 3.74 -4.77 -10.78
CA ARG A 213 4.54 -3.92 -11.68
C ARG A 213 3.99 -3.90 -13.10
N THR A 214 3.59 -5.05 -13.64
CA THR A 214 2.94 -5.14 -14.97
C THR A 214 1.60 -4.43 -15.01
N LEU A 215 0.83 -4.49 -13.91
CA LEU A 215 -0.43 -3.77 -13.78
C LEU A 215 -0.21 -2.25 -13.73
N ILE A 216 0.79 -1.79 -12.98
CA ILE A 216 1.20 -0.39 -12.87
C ILE A 216 2.19 -0.06 -14.00
N SER A 217 1.75 -0.28 -15.24
CA SER A 217 2.51 0.07 -16.44
C SER A 217 2.45 1.57 -16.72
N GLU A 218 3.43 2.10 -17.44
CA GLU A 218 3.46 3.51 -17.85
C GLU A 218 2.16 3.96 -18.56
N PRO A 219 1.57 3.20 -19.52
CA PRO A 219 0.29 3.57 -20.12
C PRO A 219 -0.84 3.68 -19.08
N PHE A 220 -0.85 2.80 -18.07
CA PHE A 220 -1.83 2.87 -17.00
C PHE A 220 -1.63 4.10 -16.12
N LEU A 221 -0.38 4.42 -15.74
CA LEU A 221 -0.06 5.62 -14.96
C LEU A 221 -0.51 6.90 -15.69
N VAL A 222 -0.30 6.99 -17.00
CA VAL A 222 -0.80 8.10 -17.83
C VAL A 222 -2.34 8.14 -17.84
N ALA A 223 -3.00 6.98 -17.95
CA ALA A 223 -4.45 6.89 -17.89
C ALA A 223 -5.01 7.34 -16.54
N VAL A 224 -4.30 7.06 -15.44
CA VAL A 224 -4.65 7.53 -14.09
C VAL A 224 -4.60 9.05 -14.01
N GLU A 225 -3.51 9.68 -14.44
CA GLU A 225 -3.40 11.15 -14.44
C GLU A 225 -4.46 11.80 -15.34
N THR A 226 -4.73 11.20 -16.49
CA THR A 226 -5.77 11.65 -17.43
C THR A 226 -7.16 11.56 -16.79
N ALA A 227 -7.48 10.44 -16.12
CA ALA A 227 -8.75 10.25 -15.43
C ALA A 227 -8.95 11.28 -14.30
N LEU A 228 -7.93 11.48 -13.46
CA LEU A 228 -7.99 12.45 -12.36
C LEU A 228 -8.13 13.89 -12.87
N SER A 229 -7.42 14.22 -13.96
CA SER A 229 -7.56 15.52 -14.64
C SER A 229 -8.97 15.72 -15.21
N THR A 230 -9.54 14.68 -15.84
CA THR A 230 -10.91 14.70 -16.38
C THR A 230 -11.94 14.94 -15.28
N ILE A 231 -11.82 14.25 -14.14
CA ILE A 231 -12.70 14.45 -12.98
C ILE A 231 -12.54 15.85 -12.40
N ARG A 232 -11.30 16.34 -12.27
CA ARG A 232 -11.00 17.66 -11.69
C ARG A 232 -11.60 18.79 -12.54
N ASN A 233 -11.49 18.68 -13.86
CA ASN A 233 -11.88 19.71 -14.81
C ASN A 233 -13.31 19.55 -15.36
N SER A 234 -14.02 18.47 -15.01
CA SER A 234 -15.41 18.28 -15.44
C SER A 234 -16.34 19.38 -14.94
N GLU A 235 -17.15 19.97 -15.82
CA GLU A 235 -18.17 20.96 -15.44
C GLU A 235 -19.48 20.32 -14.94
N SER A 236 -19.54 18.98 -14.92
CA SER A 236 -20.72 18.24 -14.49
C SER A 236 -21.16 18.62 -13.08
N GLN A 237 -22.47 18.86 -12.93
CA GLN A 237 -23.10 19.17 -11.65
C GLN A 237 -23.57 17.93 -10.89
N ASP A 238 -23.31 16.75 -11.45
CA ASP A 238 -23.64 15.47 -10.84
C ASP A 238 -23.02 15.35 -9.44
N ARG A 239 -23.81 14.79 -8.52
CA ARG A 239 -23.44 14.57 -7.13
C ARG A 239 -22.22 13.66 -7.03
N GLU A 240 -22.15 12.60 -7.83
CA GLU A 240 -21.01 11.67 -7.81
C GLU A 240 -19.69 12.36 -8.16
N VAL A 241 -19.71 13.18 -9.22
CA VAL A 241 -18.54 13.96 -9.67
C VAL A 241 -18.12 15.00 -8.63
N LYS A 242 -19.08 15.62 -7.93
CA LYS A 242 -18.79 16.53 -6.80
C LYS A 242 -18.14 15.80 -5.62
N GLU A 243 -18.57 14.59 -5.31
CA GLU A 243 -17.95 13.77 -4.27
C GLU A 243 -16.53 13.33 -4.65
N TRP A 244 -16.29 12.95 -5.92
CA TRP A 244 -14.95 12.64 -6.40
C TRP A 244 -14.00 13.82 -6.36
N ARG A 245 -14.43 15.02 -6.79
CA ARG A 245 -13.62 16.23 -6.64
C ARG A 245 -13.32 16.57 -5.18
N ARG A 246 -14.28 16.33 -4.27
CA ARG A 246 -14.04 16.47 -2.83
C ARG A 246 -13.00 15.46 -2.35
N LEU A 247 -13.09 14.21 -2.79
CA LEU A 247 -12.15 13.15 -2.44
C LEU A 247 -10.73 13.48 -2.92
N ILE A 248 -10.55 13.88 -4.18
CA ILE A 248 -9.24 14.26 -4.72
C ILE A 248 -8.60 15.39 -3.89
N ARG A 249 -9.38 16.42 -3.52
CA ARG A 249 -8.90 17.49 -2.63
C ARG A 249 -8.58 17.01 -1.22
N HIS A 250 -9.34 16.04 -0.71
CA HIS A 250 -9.08 15.42 0.60
C HIS A 250 -7.73 14.72 0.62
N TYR A 251 -7.38 13.97 -0.44
CA TYR A 251 -6.06 13.33 -0.57
C TYR A 251 -4.92 14.35 -0.61
N ALA A 252 -5.10 15.45 -1.33
CA ALA A 252 -4.13 16.54 -1.33
C ALA A 252 -3.97 17.20 0.07
N TYR A 253 -5.07 17.32 0.83
CA TYR A 253 -5.03 17.83 2.20
C TYR A 253 -4.31 16.88 3.19
N LEU A 254 -4.29 15.58 2.90
CA LEU A 254 -3.57 14.57 3.70
C LEU A 254 -2.09 14.43 3.31
N ASP A 255 -1.53 15.37 2.54
CA ASP A 255 -0.17 15.30 1.97
C ASP A 255 0.09 14.00 1.18
N ARG A 256 -0.97 13.43 0.61
CA ARG A 256 -0.95 12.20 -0.17
C ARG A 256 -1.79 12.39 -1.44
N PRO A 257 -1.43 13.35 -2.32
CA PRO A 257 -2.24 13.67 -3.50
C PRO A 257 -2.44 12.42 -4.36
N LEU A 258 -3.69 12.16 -4.73
CA LEU A 258 -4.05 11.02 -5.55
C LEU A 258 -3.43 11.19 -6.94
N GLY A 259 -2.71 10.18 -7.43
CA GLY A 259 -1.99 10.22 -8.71
C GLY A 259 -1.11 9.00 -8.93
N ALA A 260 -0.39 9.00 -10.05
CA ALA A 260 0.54 7.95 -10.45
C ALA A 260 1.67 7.76 -9.42
N MET A 261 2.25 8.86 -8.97
CA MET A 261 3.34 8.87 -7.98
C MET A 261 2.91 8.21 -6.66
N LEU A 262 1.62 8.28 -6.31
CA LEU A 262 1.12 7.65 -5.09
C LEU A 262 1.09 6.12 -5.22
N LEU A 263 0.64 5.61 -6.37
CA LEU A 263 0.65 4.19 -6.67
C LEU A 263 2.08 3.64 -6.66
N GLN A 264 3.01 4.35 -7.31
CA GLN A 264 4.43 4.01 -7.32
C GLN A 264 5.00 3.95 -5.90
N ARG A 265 4.69 4.93 -5.03
CA ARG A 265 5.10 4.90 -3.62
C ARG A 265 4.59 3.67 -2.89
N THR A 266 3.30 3.35 -3.00
CA THR A 266 2.72 2.18 -2.33
C THR A 266 3.28 0.87 -2.86
N PHE A 267 3.55 0.79 -4.17
CA PHE A 267 4.22 -0.37 -4.77
C PHE A 267 5.65 -0.53 -4.21
N MET A 268 6.39 0.57 -4.08
CA MET A 268 7.75 0.50 -3.54
C MET A 268 7.81 0.07 -2.07
N TRP A 269 6.77 0.32 -1.28
CA TRP A 269 6.68 -0.27 0.06
C TRP A 269 6.56 -1.80 0.06
N LEU A 270 5.92 -2.39 -0.95
CA LEU A 270 5.94 -3.84 -1.14
C LEU A 270 7.35 -4.33 -1.47
N VAL A 271 8.05 -3.65 -2.37
CA VAL A 271 9.44 -3.99 -2.74
C VAL A 271 10.38 -3.89 -1.53
N VAL A 272 10.25 -2.83 -0.72
CA VAL A 272 10.99 -2.68 0.55
C VAL A 272 10.66 -3.81 1.50
N SER A 273 9.38 -4.15 1.68
CA SER A 273 8.97 -5.22 2.61
C SER A 273 9.52 -6.58 2.16
N SER A 274 9.46 -6.87 0.86
CA SER A 274 9.99 -8.10 0.28
C SER A 274 11.50 -8.23 0.43
N THR A 275 12.25 -7.18 0.11
CA THR A 275 13.73 -7.18 0.23
C THR A 275 14.17 -7.17 1.69
N SER A 276 13.45 -6.49 2.58
CA SER A 276 13.75 -6.51 4.02
C SER A 276 13.58 -7.91 4.61
N LEU A 277 12.55 -8.65 4.18
CA LEU A 277 12.31 -10.04 4.60
C LEU A 277 13.35 -11.04 4.09
N MET A 278 14.18 -10.66 3.10
CA MET A 278 15.33 -11.46 2.67
C MET A 278 16.53 -11.29 3.62
N ILE A 279 16.55 -10.20 4.40
CA ILE A 279 17.63 -9.88 5.35
C ILE A 279 17.24 -10.26 6.78
N ALA A 280 16.03 -9.86 7.21
CA ALA A 280 15.55 -10.02 8.58
C ALA A 280 14.21 -10.76 8.64
N ASP A 281 13.93 -11.40 9.77
CA ASP A 281 12.70 -12.17 9.93
C ASP A 281 11.49 -11.28 10.21
N GLY A 282 10.30 -11.74 9.81
CA GLY A 282 9.04 -11.00 9.92
C GLY A 282 8.76 -10.40 11.31
N PRO A 283 8.91 -11.15 12.42
CA PRO A 283 8.69 -10.61 13.76
C PRO A 283 9.58 -9.40 14.09
N ALA A 284 10.85 -9.40 13.67
CA ALA A 284 11.76 -8.28 13.93
C ALA A 284 11.35 -7.01 13.16
N LEU A 285 10.87 -7.20 11.92
CA LEU A 285 10.44 -6.13 11.01
C LEU A 285 9.06 -5.55 11.38
N ARG A 286 8.26 -6.21 12.22
CA ARG A 286 6.99 -5.66 12.72
C ARG A 286 7.21 -4.52 13.72
N ASP A 287 8.27 -4.62 14.50
CA ASP A 287 8.57 -3.67 15.58
C ASP A 287 9.64 -2.64 15.20
N ASN A 288 10.46 -2.92 14.18
CA ASN A 288 11.62 -2.10 13.82
C ASN A 288 11.73 -1.86 12.32
N HIS A 289 12.24 -0.69 11.95
CA HIS A 289 12.60 -0.40 10.57
C HIS A 289 13.88 -1.15 10.17
N ILE A 290 13.96 -1.67 8.94
CA ILE A 290 15.13 -2.44 8.46
C ILE A 290 16.45 -1.69 8.64
N LEU A 291 16.50 -0.40 8.29
CA LEU A 291 17.70 0.42 8.48
C LEU A 291 18.12 0.52 9.96
N ASP A 292 17.17 0.54 10.90
CA ASP A 292 17.51 0.61 12.33
C ASP A 292 18.06 -0.73 12.83
N LEU A 293 17.51 -1.85 12.34
CA LEU A 293 18.04 -3.19 12.61
C LEU A 293 19.46 -3.33 12.07
N LEU A 294 19.69 -2.91 10.82
CA LEU A 294 21.01 -2.94 10.19
C LEU A 294 22.02 -2.07 10.92
N MET A 295 21.63 -0.85 11.32
CA MET A 295 22.51 0.05 12.07
C MET A 295 22.87 -0.51 13.46
N ALA A 296 21.97 -1.26 14.09
CA ALA A 296 22.23 -1.93 15.38
C ALA A 296 23.12 -3.18 15.23
N ASP A 297 23.07 -3.85 14.08
CA ASP A 297 23.79 -5.09 13.80
C ASP A 297 25.06 -4.87 12.94
N SER A 298 25.80 -3.81 13.24
CA SER A 298 26.99 -3.39 12.48
C SER A 298 28.11 -4.45 12.45
N GLU A 299 28.17 -5.33 13.45
CA GLU A 299 29.18 -6.39 13.53
C GLU A 299 28.94 -7.51 12.50
N ASN A 300 27.70 -7.95 12.31
CA ASN A 300 27.35 -8.98 11.33
C ASN A 300 27.44 -8.47 9.88
N LEU A 301 27.19 -7.16 9.68
CA LEU A 301 27.40 -6.47 8.41
C LEU A 301 28.86 -6.48 7.97
N ALA A 302 29.78 -6.12 8.87
CA ALA A 302 31.22 -6.11 8.60
C ALA A 302 31.78 -7.52 8.30
N LEU A 303 31.14 -8.56 8.83
CA LEU A 303 31.49 -9.96 8.60
C LEU A 303 30.88 -10.55 7.31
N GLY A 304 30.06 -9.78 6.58
CA GLY A 304 29.43 -10.24 5.34
C GLY A 304 28.41 -11.36 5.54
N SER A 305 27.83 -11.48 6.73
CA SER A 305 26.97 -12.63 7.11
C SER A 305 25.71 -12.78 6.25
N PHE A 306 25.28 -11.71 5.58
CA PHE A 306 24.10 -11.72 4.70
C PHE A 306 24.38 -12.33 3.32
N LYS A 307 25.65 -12.39 2.88
CA LYS A 307 26.07 -12.93 1.57
C LYS A 307 25.94 -14.47 1.47
N HIS A 308 25.62 -15.14 2.58
CA HIS A 308 25.50 -16.60 2.67
C HIS A 308 24.05 -17.10 2.81
N ARG A 309 23.04 -16.22 2.77
CA ARG A 309 21.64 -16.65 2.68
C ARG A 309 21.40 -17.21 1.27
N GLU A 310 20.84 -18.41 1.16
CA GLU A 310 20.44 -19.06 -0.11
C GLU A 310 19.24 -18.33 -0.75
N GLU A 311 19.35 -17.03 -0.99
CA GLU A 311 18.42 -16.30 -1.83
C GLU A 311 18.89 -16.41 -3.28
N ASP A 312 17.94 -16.65 -4.19
CA ASP A 312 18.24 -16.81 -5.61
C ASP A 312 18.74 -15.47 -6.17
N PHE A 313 19.94 -15.49 -6.78
CA PHE A 313 20.55 -14.33 -7.44
C PHE A 313 19.55 -13.66 -8.40
N SER A 314 18.78 -14.45 -9.14
CA SER A 314 17.80 -13.94 -10.09
C SER A 314 16.72 -13.08 -9.43
N SER A 315 16.34 -13.42 -8.19
CA SER A 315 15.33 -12.68 -7.43
C SER A 315 15.87 -11.34 -6.94
N ILE A 316 17.13 -11.32 -6.48
CA ILE A 316 17.82 -10.10 -6.04
C ILE A 316 17.95 -9.13 -7.22
N GLU A 317 18.37 -9.64 -8.38
CA GLU A 317 18.54 -8.86 -9.61
C GLU A 317 17.22 -8.20 -10.05
N VAL A 318 16.10 -8.93 -10.01
CA VAL A 318 14.78 -8.37 -10.34
C VAL A 318 14.38 -7.26 -9.37
N TYR A 319 14.57 -7.43 -8.05
CA TYR A 319 14.27 -6.36 -7.09
C TYR A 319 15.17 -5.14 -7.26
N ALA A 320 16.46 -5.33 -7.54
CA ALA A 320 17.40 -4.26 -7.82
C ALA A 320 17.00 -3.48 -9.09
N ALA A 321 16.58 -4.19 -10.13
CA ALA A 321 16.05 -3.59 -11.35
C ALA A 321 14.77 -2.77 -11.08
N LEU A 322 13.84 -3.29 -10.27
CA LEU A 322 12.63 -2.56 -9.87
C LEU A 322 12.96 -1.25 -9.11
N ALA A 323 13.90 -1.30 -8.17
CA ALA A 323 14.33 -0.11 -7.44
C ALA A 323 15.02 0.91 -8.36
N THR A 324 15.90 0.44 -9.26
CA THR A 324 16.59 1.29 -10.26
C THR A 324 15.61 1.99 -11.17
N GLU A 325 14.60 1.27 -11.67
CA GLU A 325 13.56 1.83 -12.53
C GLU A 325 12.82 2.98 -11.84
N GLN A 326 12.50 2.82 -10.54
CA GLN A 326 11.79 3.84 -9.79
C GLN A 326 12.65 5.07 -9.48
N ILE A 327 13.94 4.91 -9.20
CA ILE A 327 14.87 6.04 -9.08
C ILE A 327 14.91 6.82 -10.39
N ASN A 328 15.11 6.13 -11.51
CA ASN A 328 15.15 6.76 -12.83
C ASN A 328 13.83 7.47 -13.18
N SER A 329 12.68 6.87 -12.84
CA SER A 329 11.36 7.49 -13.05
C SER A 329 11.21 8.78 -12.24
N VAL A 330 11.59 8.77 -10.96
CA VAL A 330 11.51 9.95 -10.09
C VAL A 330 12.46 11.05 -10.55
N GLU A 331 13.66 10.69 -11.02
CA GLU A 331 14.64 11.65 -11.53
C GLU A 331 14.23 12.25 -12.87
N ALA A 332 13.61 11.46 -13.77
CA ALA A 332 13.02 11.98 -14.99
C ALA A 332 11.88 12.97 -14.71
N ASP A 333 11.07 12.71 -13.68
CA ASP A 333 9.98 13.60 -13.26
C ASP A 333 10.48 14.77 -12.39
N SER A 334 11.69 14.70 -11.84
CA SER A 334 12.21 15.68 -10.88
C SER A 334 12.31 17.09 -11.47
N ASP A 335 12.65 17.23 -12.75
CA ASP A 335 12.71 18.55 -13.40
C ASP A 335 11.33 19.24 -13.45
N PHE A 336 10.25 18.46 -13.53
CA PHE A 336 8.89 18.98 -13.49
C PHE A 336 8.38 19.15 -12.05
N VAL A 337 8.59 18.15 -11.18
CA VAL A 337 8.09 18.13 -9.80
C VAL A 337 8.83 19.12 -8.91
N VAL A 338 10.15 19.25 -9.04
CA VAL A 338 10.96 20.20 -8.25
C VAL A 338 10.68 21.64 -8.67
N ARG A 339 10.48 21.91 -9.98
CA ARG A 339 10.30 23.27 -10.49
C ARG A 339 8.85 23.77 -10.48
N ILE A 340 7.88 22.87 -10.61
CA ILE A 340 6.46 23.22 -10.84
C ILE A 340 5.52 22.47 -9.87
N GLY A 341 5.98 21.41 -9.23
CA GLY A 341 5.19 20.61 -8.30
C GLY A 341 4.88 21.33 -6.98
N THR A 342 3.77 20.93 -6.36
CA THR A 342 3.44 21.32 -4.98
C THR A 342 4.37 20.63 -3.99
N SER A 343 4.57 21.20 -2.81
CA SER A 343 5.36 20.57 -1.73
C SER A 343 4.91 19.14 -1.42
N SER A 344 3.60 18.87 -1.41
CA SER A 344 3.06 17.52 -1.22
C SER A 344 3.46 16.52 -2.33
N GLN A 345 3.65 16.98 -3.57
CA GLN A 345 4.10 16.13 -4.68
C GLN A 345 5.60 15.85 -4.58
N GLN A 346 6.38 16.83 -4.13
CA GLN A 346 7.81 16.68 -3.88
C GLN A 346 8.06 15.67 -2.76
N THR A 347 7.40 15.81 -1.61
CA THR A 347 7.48 14.84 -0.50
C THR A 347 7.05 13.43 -0.94
N LEU A 348 6.07 13.32 -1.82
CA LEU A 348 5.65 12.02 -2.35
C LEU A 348 6.74 11.38 -3.23
N ALA A 349 7.36 12.15 -4.12
CA ALA A 349 8.48 11.71 -4.95
C ALA A 349 9.70 11.33 -4.11
N TYR A 350 10.02 12.12 -3.08
CA TYR A 350 11.06 11.80 -2.10
C TYR A 350 10.75 10.53 -1.31
N GLY A 351 9.48 10.26 -1.01
CA GLY A 351 9.03 9.00 -0.43
C GLY A 351 9.25 7.79 -1.36
N VAL A 352 9.04 7.94 -2.68
CA VAL A 352 9.37 6.88 -3.67
C VAL A 352 10.87 6.65 -3.71
N LYS A 353 11.66 7.72 -3.85
CA LYS A 353 13.14 7.64 -3.88
C LYS A 353 13.69 6.99 -2.61
N SER A 354 13.17 7.37 -1.44
CA SER A 354 13.53 6.77 -0.16
C SER A 354 13.30 5.26 -0.14
N ALA A 355 12.11 4.80 -0.55
CA ALA A 355 11.78 3.39 -0.60
C ALA A 355 12.66 2.63 -1.61
N ALA A 356 12.95 3.24 -2.77
CA ALA A 356 13.84 2.65 -3.76
C ALA A 356 15.29 2.53 -3.27
N LEU A 357 15.82 3.55 -2.60
CA LEU A 357 17.15 3.50 -1.98
C LEU A 357 17.24 2.41 -0.91
N ILE A 358 16.21 2.24 -0.07
CA ILE A 358 16.16 1.16 0.93
C ILE A 358 16.17 -0.21 0.26
N ALA A 359 15.30 -0.42 -0.74
CA ALA A 359 15.22 -1.68 -1.45
C ALA A 359 16.53 -2.02 -2.17
N TYR A 360 17.14 -1.04 -2.83
CA TYR A 360 18.41 -1.24 -3.53
C TYR A 360 19.55 -1.54 -2.55
N LEU A 361 19.65 -0.81 -1.44
CA LEU A 361 20.61 -1.11 -0.37
C LEU A 361 20.45 -2.53 0.15
N ASN A 362 19.22 -2.98 0.37
CA ASN A 362 18.95 -4.34 0.79
C ASN A 362 19.47 -5.36 -0.24
N CYS A 363 19.29 -5.11 -1.54
CA CYS A 363 19.85 -5.96 -2.58
C CYS A 363 21.38 -5.94 -2.58
N SER A 364 22.01 -4.77 -2.48
CA SER A 364 23.48 -4.63 -2.43
C SER A 364 24.11 -5.35 -1.24
N LEU A 365 23.40 -5.39 -0.10
CA LEU A 365 23.82 -6.14 1.08
C LEU A 365 23.82 -7.66 0.86
N LEU A 366 22.87 -8.16 0.07
CA LEU A 366 22.72 -9.58 -0.23
C LEU A 366 23.72 -10.02 -1.32
N ASN A 367 23.85 -9.23 -2.39
CA ASN A 367 24.70 -9.56 -3.52
C ASN A 367 25.14 -8.31 -4.31
N GLU A 368 26.46 -8.05 -4.34
CA GLU A 368 27.05 -6.89 -5.03
C GLU A 368 27.01 -7.01 -6.56
N ASP A 369 27.01 -8.23 -7.11
CA ASP A 369 26.94 -8.44 -8.57
C ASP A 369 25.52 -8.15 -9.10
N ALA A 370 24.49 -8.37 -8.28
CA ALA A 370 23.10 -8.07 -8.62
C ALA A 370 22.72 -6.60 -8.39
N ALA A 371 23.34 -5.94 -7.41
CA ALA A 371 23.06 -4.56 -7.03
C ALA A 371 24.36 -3.83 -6.64
N ASP A 372 24.92 -3.11 -7.59
CA ASP A 372 26.21 -2.43 -7.47
C ASP A 372 26.21 -1.31 -6.41
N VAL A 373 27.15 -1.42 -5.47
CA VAL A 373 27.32 -0.46 -4.37
C VAL A 373 27.81 0.90 -4.87
N GLU A 374 28.57 0.95 -5.96
CA GLU A 374 29.07 2.23 -6.52
C GLU A 374 27.93 3.05 -7.13
N THR A 375 27.01 2.39 -7.83
CA THR A 375 25.77 3.00 -8.32
C THR A 375 24.95 3.58 -7.16
N LEU A 376 24.75 2.81 -6.09
CA LEU A 376 24.04 3.28 -4.89
C LEU A 376 24.74 4.49 -4.25
N LEU A 377 26.06 4.44 -4.11
CA LEU A 377 26.84 5.53 -3.53
C LEU A 377 26.69 6.83 -4.34
N THR A 378 26.65 6.72 -5.67
CA THR A 378 26.46 7.86 -6.58
C THR A 378 25.13 8.54 -6.30
N TRP A 379 24.02 7.79 -6.29
CA TRP A 379 22.70 8.35 -5.98
C TRP A 379 22.64 8.99 -4.58
N LEU A 380 23.27 8.38 -3.59
CA LEU A 380 23.32 8.92 -2.23
C LEU A 380 24.11 10.22 -2.15
N GLN A 381 25.22 10.34 -2.89
CA GLN A 381 26.03 11.56 -2.95
C GLN A 381 25.29 12.68 -3.67
N GLU A 382 24.69 12.41 -4.83
CA GLU A 382 23.88 13.37 -5.57
C GLU A 382 22.72 13.89 -4.72
N THR A 383 22.06 12.99 -3.97
CA THR A 383 20.98 13.39 -3.06
C THR A 383 21.51 14.23 -1.89
N LEU A 384 22.67 13.87 -1.31
CA LEU A 384 23.29 14.62 -0.22
C LEU A 384 23.73 16.03 -0.62
N GLU A 385 24.10 16.23 -1.89
CA GLU A 385 24.50 17.52 -2.44
C GLU A 385 23.31 18.44 -2.77
N ASP A 386 22.10 17.90 -2.89
CA ASP A 386 20.87 18.68 -3.11
C ASP A 386 20.23 19.13 -1.78
N PRO A 387 20.29 20.42 -1.43
CA PRO A 387 19.74 20.93 -0.17
C PRO A 387 18.20 20.82 -0.08
N PHE A 388 17.49 20.76 -1.21
CA PHE A 388 16.03 20.60 -1.21
C PHE A 388 15.64 19.16 -0.89
N GLN A 389 16.34 18.19 -1.47
CA GLN A 389 16.15 16.77 -1.15
C GLN A 389 16.53 16.47 0.31
N MET A 390 17.63 17.05 0.80
CA MET A 390 18.07 16.84 2.18
C MET A 390 17.30 17.65 3.23
N ALA A 391 16.43 18.57 2.82
CA ALA A 391 15.48 19.22 3.73
C ALA A 391 14.24 18.35 4.01
N ASP A 392 14.01 17.29 3.24
CA ASP A 392 12.87 16.40 3.43
C ASP A 392 13.10 15.43 4.59
N ASP A 393 12.14 15.43 5.54
CA ASP A 393 12.19 14.63 6.77
C ASP A 393 12.10 13.11 6.51
N THR A 394 11.70 12.68 5.31
CA THR A 394 11.61 11.25 4.95
C THR A 394 12.86 10.75 4.24
N LEU A 395 13.40 11.54 3.31
CA LEU A 395 14.56 11.17 2.50
C LEU A 395 15.89 11.36 3.23
N ALA A 396 16.08 12.47 3.95
CA ALA A 396 17.35 12.76 4.60
C ALA A 396 17.80 11.67 5.59
N PRO A 397 16.93 11.13 6.49
CA PRO A 397 17.33 10.05 7.39
C PRO A 397 17.71 8.76 6.66
N VAL A 398 17.01 8.45 5.56
CA VAL A 398 17.30 7.28 4.73
C VAL A 398 18.67 7.42 4.08
N VAL A 399 18.95 8.56 3.44
CA VAL A 399 20.24 8.83 2.78
C VAL A 399 21.39 8.74 3.78
N LEU A 400 21.26 9.36 4.95
CA LEU A 400 22.32 9.36 5.97
C LEU A 400 22.57 7.95 6.54
N LYS A 401 21.52 7.18 6.85
CA LYS A 401 21.65 5.80 7.33
C LYS A 401 22.23 4.89 6.24
N SER A 402 21.74 5.00 5.00
CA SER A 402 22.27 4.24 3.87
C SER A 402 23.73 4.54 3.60
N LEU A 403 24.16 5.80 3.67
CA LEU A 403 25.58 6.19 3.55
C LEU A 403 26.44 5.55 4.66
N ALA A 404 25.95 5.56 5.89
CA ALA A 404 26.65 4.91 7.01
C ALA A 404 26.81 3.40 6.79
N LEU A 405 25.75 2.73 6.30
CA LEU A 405 25.76 1.30 5.99
C LEU A 405 26.67 0.98 4.80
N VAL A 406 26.63 1.76 3.72
CA VAL A 406 27.52 1.60 2.56
C VAL A 406 28.99 1.72 2.96
N CYS A 407 29.33 2.65 3.86
CA CYS A 407 30.70 2.78 4.37
C CYS A 407 31.17 1.55 5.19
N GLN A 408 30.24 0.77 5.77
CA GLN A 408 30.57 -0.46 6.48
C GLN A 408 30.83 -1.62 5.53
N ILE A 409 30.04 -1.72 4.45
CA ILE A 409 30.16 -2.80 3.45
C ILE A 409 31.34 -2.55 2.51
N SER A 410 31.57 -1.28 2.15
CA SER A 410 32.65 -0.83 1.27
C SER A 410 33.49 0.27 1.96
N PRO A 411 34.48 -0.11 2.80
CA PRO A 411 35.29 0.84 3.55
C PRO A 411 36.09 1.84 2.69
N SER A 412 36.38 1.49 1.43
CA SER A 412 37.02 2.39 0.46
C SER A 412 36.20 3.67 0.23
N SER A 413 34.88 3.56 0.29
CA SER A 413 33.92 4.65 0.10
C SER A 413 33.88 5.65 1.27
N ALA A 414 34.34 5.25 2.46
CA ALA A 414 34.30 6.10 3.66
C ALA A 414 35.10 7.41 3.50
N SER A 415 36.18 7.37 2.70
CA SER A 415 37.01 8.55 2.42
C SER A 415 36.29 9.62 1.58
N ALA A 416 35.40 9.21 0.67
CA ALA A 416 34.58 10.12 -0.14
C ALA A 416 33.46 10.73 0.71
N VAL A 417 32.75 9.87 1.46
CA VAL A 417 31.62 10.28 2.31
C VAL A 417 32.07 11.26 3.41
N SER A 418 33.20 10.98 4.08
CA SER A 418 33.75 11.86 5.13
C SER A 418 34.14 13.27 4.65
N ARG A 419 34.36 13.47 3.34
CA ARG A 419 34.63 14.80 2.76
C ARG A 419 33.36 15.59 2.46
N ILE A 420 32.24 14.92 2.16
CA ILE A 420 30.98 15.55 1.74
C ILE A 420 30.11 15.86 2.97
N LEU A 421 30.09 14.98 3.97
CA LEU A 421 29.27 15.10 5.18
C LEU A 421 29.47 16.42 5.96
N PRO A 422 30.71 16.92 6.17
CA PRO A 422 30.92 18.20 6.86
C PRO A 422 30.33 19.39 6.10
N ARG A 423 30.28 19.35 4.76
CA ARG A 423 29.69 20.43 3.96
C ARG A 423 28.18 20.53 4.22
N PHE A 424 27.52 19.38 4.28
CA PHE A 424 26.10 19.30 4.63
C PHE A 424 25.82 19.82 6.06
N LEU A 425 26.62 19.39 7.04
CA LEU A 425 26.47 19.84 8.43
C LEU A 425 26.71 21.35 8.62
N VAL A 426 27.62 21.93 7.84
CA VAL A 426 27.90 23.38 7.89
C VAL A 426 26.80 24.18 7.18
N GLN A 427 26.24 23.67 6.09
CA GLN A 427 25.15 24.33 5.35
C GLN A 427 23.79 24.24 6.05
N SER A 428 23.59 23.23 6.91
CA SER A 428 22.38 23.04 7.73
C SER A 428 22.43 23.78 9.08
N ALA A 429 23.51 24.50 9.38
CA ALA A 429 23.60 25.32 10.59
C ALA A 429 22.68 26.56 10.47
N PRO A 430 21.75 26.78 11.43
CA PRO A 430 20.76 27.83 11.31
C PRO A 430 21.41 29.21 11.44
N THR A 431 21.32 30.00 10.37
CA THR A 431 21.54 31.45 10.46
C THR A 431 20.16 32.07 10.76
N GLU A 432 19.95 32.46 12.02
CA GLU A 432 18.78 33.13 12.63
C GLU A 432 17.53 32.31 13.09
N PRO A 433 16.89 32.72 14.20
CA PRO A 433 15.83 31.96 14.85
C PRO A 433 14.45 32.26 14.23
N GLN A 434 13.97 31.39 13.35
CA GLN A 434 12.56 31.42 12.96
C GLN A 434 11.70 30.69 14.00
N LEU A 435 11.05 31.51 14.81
CA LEU A 435 9.98 31.17 15.74
C LEU A 435 8.73 30.77 14.94
N GLY A 436 8.32 29.49 14.96
CA GLY A 436 7.04 29.13 14.32
C GLY A 436 6.76 27.66 14.09
N SER A 437 6.39 26.96 15.16
CA SER A 437 5.48 25.79 15.19
C SER A 437 5.47 24.79 14.02
N HIS A 438 6.16 23.67 14.17
CA HIS A 438 5.65 22.37 13.69
C HIS A 438 5.92 21.28 14.73
N ARG A 439 5.02 21.16 15.70
CA ARG A 439 4.92 19.97 16.56
C ARG A 439 3.94 18.99 15.92
N ARG A 440 4.43 17.76 15.68
CA ARG A 440 3.72 16.50 15.42
C ARG A 440 3.04 16.35 14.05
N ALA A 441 3.53 15.39 13.26
CA ALA A 441 2.70 14.34 12.63
C ALA A 441 3.56 13.26 11.92
N TRP A 442 4.16 12.34 12.68
CA TRP A 442 4.15 10.93 12.25
C TRP A 442 2.73 10.44 12.54
N PRO A 443 1.91 10.16 11.50
CA PRO A 443 1.33 8.81 11.41
C PRO A 443 0.72 8.46 10.03
N LEU A 444 1.40 7.81 9.08
CA LEU A 444 0.65 7.31 7.89
C LEU A 444 0.98 5.90 7.36
N CYS A 445 2.01 5.20 7.85
CA CYS A 445 2.13 3.74 7.61
C CYS A 445 2.17 2.91 8.91
N SER A 446 2.71 3.46 10.01
CA SER A 446 2.79 2.73 11.29
C SER A 446 1.44 2.56 12.01
N ASN A 447 0.50 3.51 11.87
CA ASN A 447 -0.78 3.46 12.59
C ASN A 447 -1.82 2.49 12.00
N TYR A 448 -1.60 1.95 10.79
CA TYR A 448 -2.47 0.93 10.21
C TYR A 448 -1.98 -0.50 10.50
N CYS A 449 -0.66 -0.72 10.63
CA CYS A 449 -0.10 -1.99 11.11
C CYS A 449 -0.29 -2.20 12.63
N GLN A 450 -0.16 -1.15 13.45
CA GLN A 450 -0.32 -1.26 14.92
C GLN A 450 -1.78 -1.46 15.40
N ARG A 451 -2.75 -1.67 14.50
CA ARG A 451 -4.15 -1.97 14.85
C ARG A 451 -4.68 -3.30 14.30
N MET A 452 -3.80 -4.14 13.75
CA MET A 452 -4.11 -5.53 13.37
C MET A 452 -3.48 -6.58 14.30
N LEU A 453 -2.94 -6.12 15.44
CA LEU A 453 -2.72 -6.88 16.66
C LEU A 453 -3.55 -6.22 17.76
#